data_AF-A0A556MGR6-F1
#
_entry.id   AF-A0A556MGR6-F1
#
_cell.length_a   1.000
_cell.length_b   1.000
_cell.length_c   1.000
_cell.angle_alpha   90.00
_cell.angle_beta   90.00
_cell.angle_gamma   90.00
#
_symmetry.space_group_name_H-M   'P 1'
#
loop_
_entity.id
_entity.type
_entity.pdbx_description
1 polymer ?
#
loop_
_entity_poly.entity_id
_entity_poly.type
_entity_poly.pdbx_seq_one_letter_code
_entity_poly.pdbx_strand_id
1 'polypeptide(L)'
;MFRLIELNFDDQSYLGHIPADQLVFVPLEEREPTDLPYTSVLIGANGTGKSTILSYLVKIFEDIKYFKDTGKRAPRAITFSYNITYQINTDVFKFTQKNNGLDLDAYKEGTRILKWYYEFSINDKPIEEIQDRIILPGNIVAVSYLPMDRFRQKSNAVEDFYLYLGLRHRSNAASTQFFLNNTLPLLFRYISESRSVSFLKNILVFMGMDQALAPCYFPPVDILNNHS
;
A
#
# COMPACT_ATOMS: atom_id res chain seq x y z
N MET A 1 16.14 3.68 -6.12
CA MET A 1 15.27 3.05 -5.10
C MET A 1 14.13 3.99 -4.71
N PHE A 2 12.99 3.47 -4.23
CA PHE A 2 11.83 4.26 -3.80
C PHE A 2 11.99 4.78 -2.35
N ARG A 3 11.57 6.01 -2.10
CA ARG A 3 11.42 6.59 -0.76
C ARG A 3 10.21 7.51 -0.71
N LEU A 4 9.44 7.45 0.37
CA LEU A 4 8.42 8.45 0.65
C LEU A 4 9.11 9.62 1.36
N ILE A 5 8.96 10.85 0.86
CA ILE A 5 9.59 12.04 1.46
C ILE A 5 8.62 12.70 2.43
N GLU A 6 7.41 12.98 1.98
CA GLU A 6 6.46 13.80 2.73
C GLU A 6 5.02 13.42 2.36
N LEU A 7 4.11 13.54 3.33
CA LEU A 7 2.68 13.51 3.13
C LEU A 7 2.04 14.66 3.91
N ASN A 8 1.14 15.40 3.28
CA ASN A 8 0.33 16.40 3.96
C ASN A 8 -1.11 16.38 3.41
N PHE A 9 -2.06 16.82 4.21
CA PHE A 9 -3.49 16.81 3.88
C PHE A 9 -4.28 17.84 4.68
N ASP A 10 -5.44 18.23 4.15
CA ASP A 10 -6.29 19.27 4.72
C ASP A 10 -7.22 18.77 5.85
N ASP A 11 -7.97 19.71 6.43
CA ASP A 11 -8.90 19.48 7.55
C ASP A 11 -10.06 18.54 7.22
N GLN A 12 -10.27 18.17 5.95
CA GLN A 12 -11.34 17.25 5.57
C GLN A 12 -10.98 15.79 5.92
N SER A 13 -9.75 15.53 6.35
CA SER A 13 -9.32 14.23 6.83
C SER A 13 -9.85 13.95 8.26
N TYR A 14 -10.07 12.67 8.58
CA TYR A 14 -10.45 12.26 9.94
C TYR A 14 -9.36 12.58 10.98
N LEU A 15 -8.11 12.75 10.54
CA LEU A 15 -6.97 13.08 11.39
C LEU A 15 -6.76 14.58 11.55
N GLY A 16 -7.64 15.40 10.96
CA GLY A 16 -7.48 16.85 10.86
C GLY A 16 -6.45 17.25 9.81
N HIS A 17 -6.05 18.52 9.83
CA HIS A 17 -5.00 19.04 8.97
C HIS A 17 -3.61 18.60 9.45
N ILE A 18 -2.84 18.03 8.53
CA ILE A 18 -1.39 17.88 8.67
C ILE A 18 -0.75 18.84 7.66
N PRO A 19 -0.15 19.96 8.11
CA PRO A 19 0.50 20.90 7.22
C PRO A 19 1.75 20.30 6.59
N ALA A 20 2.26 20.99 5.57
CA ALA A 20 3.56 20.70 5.00
C ALA A 20 4.64 20.71 6.10
N ASP A 21 5.70 19.94 5.89
CA ASP A 21 6.86 19.81 6.79
C ASP A 21 6.60 19.17 8.16
N GLN A 22 5.36 18.77 8.48
CA GLN A 22 5.08 18.08 9.76
C GLN A 22 5.16 16.56 9.68
N LEU A 23 4.75 15.95 8.56
CA LEU A 23 4.82 14.51 8.38
C LEU A 23 5.84 14.19 7.28
N VAL A 24 7.10 14.37 7.66
CA VAL A 24 8.30 14.09 6.86
C VAL A 24 8.81 12.69 7.20
N PHE A 25 9.00 11.87 6.17
CA PHE A 25 9.46 10.48 6.29
C PHE A 25 10.97 10.33 6.05
N VAL A 26 11.56 11.24 5.27
CA VAL A 26 12.99 11.30 4.96
C VAL A 26 13.50 12.72 5.26
N PRO A 27 14.34 12.91 6.27
CA PRO A 27 15.00 14.18 6.57
C PRO A 27 15.77 14.70 5.35
N LEU A 28 15.94 16.02 5.24
CA LEU A 28 16.60 16.63 4.08
C LEU A 28 18.03 16.09 3.88
N GLU A 29 18.73 15.85 4.99
CA GLU A 29 20.11 15.38 5.07
C GLU A 29 20.27 13.93 4.54
N GLU A 30 19.19 13.16 4.53
CA GLU A 30 19.19 11.75 4.13
C GLU A 30 18.61 11.53 2.73
N ARG A 31 18.33 12.60 1.97
CA ARG A 31 17.77 12.51 0.61
C ARG A 31 18.76 12.06 -0.46
N GLU A 32 20.03 11.90 -0.09
CA GLU A 32 21.06 11.35 -0.97
C GLU A 32 20.68 9.94 -1.44
N PRO A 33 20.76 9.63 -2.75
CA PRO A 33 20.38 8.33 -3.27
C PRO A 33 21.21 7.21 -2.63
N THR A 34 20.54 6.18 -2.16
CA THR A 34 21.16 4.94 -1.69
C THR A 34 20.43 3.75 -2.30
N ASP A 35 21.16 2.64 -2.43
CA ASP A 35 20.61 1.36 -2.88
C ASP A 35 20.08 0.50 -1.72
N LEU A 36 20.19 0.99 -0.48
CA LEU A 36 19.80 0.27 0.73
C LEU A 36 18.36 0.61 1.14
N PRO A 37 17.49 -0.38 1.42
CA PRO A 37 16.10 -0.14 1.82
C PRO A 37 15.96 0.94 2.90
N TYR A 38 15.12 1.93 2.65
CA TYR A 38 14.87 3.01 3.60
C TYR A 38 13.73 2.61 4.55
N THR A 39 13.93 2.77 5.85
CA THR A 39 12.97 2.38 6.89
C THR A 39 12.59 3.59 7.72
N SER A 40 11.30 3.96 7.71
CA SER A 40 10.75 4.99 8.60
C SER A 40 9.91 4.33 9.69
N VAL A 41 10.09 4.75 10.95
CA VAL A 41 9.32 4.23 12.08
C VAL A 41 8.36 5.29 12.58
N LEU A 42 7.05 5.02 12.51
CA LEU A 42 6.01 5.90 13.04
C LEU A 42 5.61 5.50 14.46
N ILE A 43 5.96 6.33 15.45
CA ILE A 43 5.69 6.09 16.87
C ILE A 43 4.68 7.11 17.38
N GLY A 44 3.78 6.68 18.25
CA GLY A 44 2.78 7.54 18.89
C GLY A 44 1.87 6.74 19.81
N ALA A 45 1.11 7.42 20.66
CA ALA A 45 0.19 6.77 21.59
C ALA A 45 -0.89 5.93 20.88
N ASN A 46 -1.54 5.03 21.61
CA ASN A 46 -2.66 4.25 21.06
C ASN A 46 -3.82 5.19 20.67
N GLY A 47 -4.46 4.89 19.54
CA GLY A 47 -5.57 5.71 19.03
C GLY A 47 -5.17 6.96 18.23
N THR A 48 -3.88 7.31 18.13
CA THR A 48 -3.43 8.53 17.39
C THR A 48 -3.51 8.43 15.86
N GLY A 49 -4.10 7.37 15.31
CA GLY A 49 -4.34 7.27 13.86
C GLY A 49 -3.17 6.73 13.02
N LYS A 50 -2.10 6.18 13.62
CA LYS A 50 -0.94 5.61 12.88
C LYS A 50 -1.34 4.68 11.71
N SER A 51 -2.15 3.67 11.97
CA SER A 51 -2.64 2.74 10.93
C SER A 51 -3.58 3.40 9.93
N THR A 52 -4.21 4.54 10.29
CA THR A 52 -5.01 5.36 9.38
C THR A 52 -4.12 6.08 8.38
N ILE A 53 -3.03 6.71 8.85
CA ILE A 53 -2.02 7.35 7.98
C ILE A 53 -1.45 6.34 6.97
N LEU A 54 -1.00 5.18 7.46
CA LEU A 54 -0.48 4.13 6.59
C LEU A 54 -1.52 3.61 5.59
N SER A 55 -2.79 3.51 6.00
CA SER A 55 -3.88 3.18 5.07
C SER A 55 -4.13 4.28 4.04
N TYR A 56 -3.95 5.56 4.37
CA TYR A 56 -4.09 6.65 3.41
C TYR A 56 -3.00 6.57 2.35
N LEU A 57 -1.74 6.32 2.74
CA LEU A 57 -0.65 6.14 1.78
C LEU A 57 -0.96 5.08 0.72
N VAL A 58 -1.45 3.91 1.14
CA VAL A 58 -1.90 2.86 0.23
C VAL A 58 -2.96 3.37 -0.75
N LYS A 59 -4.00 4.03 -0.24
CA LYS A 59 -5.10 4.54 -1.06
C LYS A 59 -4.65 5.64 -2.03
N ILE A 60 -3.73 6.50 -1.61
CA ILE A 60 -3.15 7.56 -2.45
C ILE A 60 -2.44 6.91 -3.64
N PHE A 61 -1.56 5.95 -3.40
CA PHE A 61 -0.85 5.31 -4.51
C PHE A 61 -1.75 4.44 -5.39
N GLU A 62 -2.77 3.76 -4.83
CA GLU A 62 -3.81 3.11 -5.64
C GLU A 62 -4.54 4.12 -6.55
N ASP A 63 -4.85 5.32 -6.04
CA ASP A 63 -5.48 6.40 -6.82
C ASP A 63 -4.56 6.94 -7.90
N ILE A 64 -3.28 7.21 -7.59
CA ILE A 64 -2.27 7.66 -8.56
C ILE A 64 -2.10 6.60 -9.66
N LYS A 65 -2.04 5.31 -9.31
CA LYS A 65 -1.97 4.24 -10.29
C LYS A 65 -3.19 4.22 -11.21
N TYR A 66 -4.39 4.28 -10.62
CA TYR A 66 -5.62 4.27 -11.41
C TYR A 66 -5.70 5.49 -12.34
N PHE A 67 -5.27 6.65 -11.87
CA PHE A 67 -5.17 7.87 -12.67
C PHE A 67 -4.14 7.73 -13.80
N LYS A 68 -2.97 7.15 -13.52
CA LYS A 68 -1.96 6.85 -14.55
C LYS A 68 -2.53 5.94 -15.64
N ASP A 69 -3.26 4.89 -15.26
CA ASP A 69 -3.74 3.87 -16.20
C ASP A 69 -4.98 4.31 -16.99
N THR A 70 -5.82 5.21 -16.46
CA THR A 70 -7.14 5.55 -17.03
C THR A 70 -7.39 7.03 -17.28
N GLY A 71 -6.55 7.92 -16.75
CA GLY A 71 -6.77 9.37 -16.70
C GLY A 71 -7.91 9.81 -15.79
N LYS A 72 -8.51 8.89 -15.01
CA LYS A 72 -9.67 9.16 -14.15
C LYS A 72 -9.32 8.95 -12.68
N ARG A 73 -10.12 9.51 -11.79
CA ARG A 73 -10.02 9.29 -10.34
C ARG A 73 -10.53 7.90 -9.95
N ALA A 74 -9.85 7.24 -9.02
CA ALA A 74 -10.29 5.92 -8.56
C ALA A 74 -11.67 6.01 -7.85
N PRO A 75 -12.58 5.04 -8.07
CA PRO A 75 -13.88 5.01 -7.38
C PRO A 75 -13.79 4.99 -5.84
N ARG A 76 -12.65 4.55 -5.29
CA ARG A 76 -12.38 4.46 -3.85
C ARG A 76 -11.26 5.41 -3.40
N ALA A 77 -11.00 6.44 -4.18
CA ALA A 77 -10.03 7.47 -3.84
C ALA A 77 -10.40 8.18 -2.54
N ILE A 78 -9.39 8.74 -1.89
CA ILE A 78 -9.55 9.58 -0.72
C ILE A 78 -10.36 10.84 -1.09
N THR A 79 -11.23 11.29 -0.19
CA THR A 79 -12.20 12.37 -0.42
C THR A 79 -11.77 13.72 0.16
N PHE A 80 -10.50 13.88 0.50
CA PHE A 80 -9.89 15.10 1.03
C PHE A 80 -8.64 15.44 0.22
N SER A 81 -8.24 16.72 0.20
CA SER A 81 -7.06 17.14 -0.56
C SER A 81 -5.78 16.66 0.11
N TYR A 82 -4.81 16.24 -0.69
CA TYR A 82 -3.51 15.78 -0.19
C TYR A 82 -2.39 16.23 -1.11
N ASN A 83 -1.19 16.38 -0.55
CA ASN A 83 0.05 16.40 -1.32
C ASN A 83 0.96 15.27 -0.83
N ILE A 84 1.50 14.51 -1.77
CA ILE A 84 2.47 13.47 -1.51
C ILE A 84 3.73 13.75 -2.31
N THR A 85 4.87 13.64 -1.64
CA THR A 85 6.19 13.76 -2.27
C THR A 85 6.97 12.48 -2.03
N TYR A 86 7.51 11.92 -3.09
CA TYR A 86 8.28 10.68 -3.05
C TYR A 86 9.45 10.75 -4.04
N GLN A 87 10.48 9.95 -3.79
CA GLN A 87 11.68 9.88 -4.61
C GLN A 87 11.79 8.48 -5.21
N ILE A 88 12.16 8.40 -6.48
CA ILE A 88 12.57 7.15 -7.11
C ILE A 88 13.91 7.41 -7.79
N ASN A 89 14.97 6.77 -7.29
CA ASN A 89 16.34 7.03 -7.70
C ASN A 89 16.73 8.49 -7.40
N THR A 90 17.02 9.27 -8.44
CA THR A 90 17.38 10.69 -8.35
C THR A 90 16.18 11.62 -8.48
N ASP A 91 15.07 11.13 -9.04
CA ASP A 91 13.92 11.98 -9.35
C ASP A 91 12.97 12.09 -8.16
N VAL A 92 12.61 13.33 -7.86
CA VAL A 92 11.61 13.69 -6.85
C VAL A 92 10.30 13.98 -7.54
N PHE A 93 9.28 13.22 -7.16
CA PHE A 93 7.93 13.31 -7.67
C PHE A 93 7.05 13.96 -6.62
N LYS A 94 6.27 14.95 -7.02
CA LYS A 94 5.25 15.58 -6.18
C LYS A 94 3.91 15.49 -6.88
N PHE A 95 2.94 14.92 -6.18
CA PHE A 95 1.59 14.70 -6.65
C PHE A 95 0.61 15.35 -5.68
N THR A 96 -0.28 16.17 -6.22
CA THR A 96 -1.20 17.01 -5.48
C THR A 96 -2.61 16.76 -5.97
N GLN A 97 -3.50 16.33 -5.08
CA GLN A 97 -4.93 16.24 -5.35
C GLN A 97 -5.63 17.41 -4.68
N LYS A 98 -6.40 18.18 -5.45
CA LYS A 98 -7.21 19.29 -4.95
C LYS A 98 -8.68 19.10 -5.30
N ASN A 99 -9.53 19.54 -4.38
CA ASN A 99 -10.97 19.69 -4.60
C ASN A 99 -11.28 21.16 -4.96
N ASN A 100 -11.80 21.40 -6.16
CA ASN A 100 -12.20 22.74 -6.60
C ASN A 100 -13.68 23.06 -6.35
N GLY A 101 -14.34 22.29 -5.46
CA GLY A 101 -15.74 22.48 -5.09
C GLY A 101 -16.71 21.71 -5.98
N LEU A 102 -17.96 22.18 -6.03
CA LEU A 102 -19.03 21.57 -6.81
C LEU A 102 -18.79 21.76 -8.32
N ASP A 103 -18.93 20.66 -9.06
CA ASP A 103 -19.03 20.70 -10.50
C ASP A 103 -20.36 21.39 -10.87
N LEU A 104 -20.25 22.61 -11.41
CA LEU A 104 -21.39 23.44 -11.77
C LEU A 104 -22.24 22.84 -12.88
N ASP A 105 -21.67 22.01 -13.75
CA ASP A 105 -22.40 21.39 -14.85
C ASP A 105 -23.17 20.16 -14.35
N ALA A 106 -22.55 19.34 -13.49
CA ALA A 106 -23.27 18.28 -12.78
C ALA A 106 -24.38 18.84 -11.88
N TYR A 107 -24.13 19.96 -11.20
CA TYR A 107 -25.12 20.60 -10.33
C TYR A 107 -26.39 21.01 -11.09
N LYS A 108 -26.26 21.49 -12.34
CA LYS A 108 -27.40 21.84 -13.19
C LYS A 108 -28.24 20.62 -13.59
N GLU A 109 -27.63 19.44 -13.64
CA GLU A 109 -28.30 18.16 -13.92
C GLU A 109 -28.89 17.50 -12.65
N GLY A 110 -28.84 18.18 -11.51
CA GLY A 110 -29.36 17.69 -10.23
C GLY A 110 -28.41 16.73 -9.49
N THR A 111 -27.20 16.52 -10.01
CA THR A 111 -26.17 15.68 -9.38
C THR A 111 -25.10 16.53 -8.70
N ARG A 112 -24.90 16.33 -7.38
CA ARG A 112 -23.83 17.00 -6.63
C ARG A 112 -22.53 16.22 -6.77
N ILE A 113 -21.73 16.55 -7.77
CA ILE A 113 -20.42 15.94 -7.98
C ILE A 113 -19.34 16.96 -7.62
N LEU A 114 -18.31 16.53 -6.89
CA LEU A 114 -17.14 17.35 -6.59
C LEU A 114 -16.13 17.25 -7.74
N LYS A 115 -15.54 18.38 -8.12
CA LYS A 115 -14.55 18.44 -9.20
C LYS A 115 -13.14 18.31 -8.63
N TRP A 116 -12.48 17.20 -8.98
CA TRP A 116 -11.14 16.86 -8.52
C TRP A 116 -10.11 17.11 -9.62
N TYR A 117 -8.97 17.67 -9.23
CA TYR A 117 -7.84 17.94 -10.12
C TYR A 117 -6.56 17.38 -9.53
N TYR A 118 -5.65 17.00 -10.44
CA TYR A 118 -4.35 16.47 -10.11
C TYR A 118 -3.28 17.39 -10.69
N GLU A 119 -2.36 17.83 -9.84
CA GLU A 119 -1.14 18.54 -10.24
C GLU A 119 0.05 17.61 -10.01
N PHE A 120 1.00 17.60 -10.95
CA PHE A 120 2.17 16.75 -10.90
C PHE A 120 3.42 17.52 -11.29
N SER A 121 4.50 17.29 -10.55
CA SER A 121 5.81 17.85 -10.86
C SER A 121 6.91 16.83 -10.62
N ILE A 122 7.98 16.95 -11.41
CA ILE A 122 9.22 16.18 -11.25
C ILE A 122 10.35 17.19 -11.03
N ASN A 123 11.10 17.02 -9.95
CA ASN A 123 12.20 17.90 -9.57
C ASN A 123 11.77 19.38 -9.59
N ASP A 124 10.61 19.65 -8.98
CA ASP A 124 9.95 20.97 -8.89
C ASP A 124 9.53 21.60 -10.23
N LYS A 125 9.58 20.84 -11.33
CA LYS A 125 9.09 21.29 -12.63
C LYS A 125 7.68 20.73 -12.88
N PRO A 126 6.65 21.57 -13.06
CA PRO A 126 5.30 21.11 -13.35
C PRO A 126 5.26 20.41 -14.71
N ILE A 127 4.41 19.38 -14.82
CA ILE A 127 4.23 18.59 -16.04
C ILE A 127 2.74 18.59 -16.41
N GLU A 128 2.44 18.99 -17.65
CA GLU A 128 1.06 18.99 -18.17
C GLU A 128 0.63 17.59 -18.67
N GLU A 129 1.54 16.85 -19.29
CA GLU A 129 1.31 15.46 -19.74
C GLU A 129 1.67 14.46 -18.64
N ILE A 130 0.77 14.34 -17.68
CA ILE A 130 1.04 13.66 -16.40
C ILE A 130 1.20 12.14 -16.57
N GLN A 131 0.38 11.47 -17.38
CA GLN A 131 0.22 10.00 -17.35
C GLN A 131 1.50 9.23 -17.66
N ASP A 132 2.19 9.54 -18.75
CA ASP A 132 3.38 8.77 -19.19
C ASP A 132 4.62 9.05 -18.34
N ARG A 133 4.62 10.17 -17.62
CA ARG A 133 5.75 10.64 -16.79
C ARG A 133 5.65 10.15 -15.34
N ILE A 134 4.51 9.63 -14.90
CA ILE A 134 4.36 9.06 -13.56
C ILE A 134 5.16 7.76 -13.43
N ILE A 135 6.16 7.79 -12.57
CA ILE A 135 6.87 6.61 -12.10
C ILE A 135 6.35 6.26 -10.69
N LEU A 136 6.01 4.99 -10.49
CA LEU A 136 5.49 4.45 -9.22
C LEU A 136 6.41 3.34 -8.71
N PRO A 137 6.36 3.00 -7.41
CA PRO A 137 6.96 1.76 -6.93
C PRO A 137 6.35 0.55 -7.67
N GLY A 138 7.06 -0.59 -7.71
CA GLY A 138 6.54 -1.79 -8.37
C GLY A 138 5.26 -2.29 -7.71
N ASN A 139 5.28 -2.42 -6.38
CA ASN A 139 4.13 -2.86 -5.58
C ASN A 139 4.15 -2.16 -4.21
N ILE A 140 2.98 -2.13 -3.57
CA ILE A 140 2.79 -1.68 -2.20
C ILE A 140 2.26 -2.85 -1.39
N VAL A 141 2.99 -3.21 -0.35
CA VAL A 141 2.67 -4.34 0.51
C VAL A 141 2.28 -3.80 1.88
N ALA A 142 1.04 -4.05 2.30
CA ALA A 142 0.59 -3.78 3.65
C ALA A 142 0.60 -5.07 4.47
N VAL A 143 1.41 -5.09 5.52
CA VAL A 143 1.48 -6.18 6.50
C VAL A 143 0.89 -5.69 7.80
N SER A 144 -0.01 -6.49 8.39
CA SER A 144 -0.61 -6.16 9.69
C SER A 144 -0.85 -7.41 10.51
N TYR A 145 -0.35 -7.35 11.75
CA TYR A 145 -0.53 -8.37 12.77
C TYR A 145 -1.71 -8.05 13.72
N LEU A 146 -2.38 -6.91 13.55
CA LEU A 146 -3.52 -6.51 14.39
C LEU A 146 -4.81 -6.50 13.57
N PRO A 147 -5.87 -7.21 14.02
CA PRO A 147 -7.18 -7.18 13.36
C PRO A 147 -7.81 -5.78 13.27
N MET A 148 -7.38 -4.85 14.11
CA MET A 148 -7.94 -3.50 14.20
C MET A 148 -7.24 -2.48 13.29
N ASP A 149 -6.17 -2.87 12.59
CA ASP A 149 -5.55 -1.97 11.63
C ASP A 149 -6.50 -1.68 10.46
N ARG A 150 -6.41 -0.44 9.97
CA ARG A 150 -7.35 0.13 8.99
C ARG A 150 -7.00 -0.15 7.53
N PHE A 151 -6.03 -1.02 7.27
CA PHE A 151 -5.69 -1.40 5.90
C PHE A 151 -6.89 -2.02 5.18
N ARG A 152 -7.01 -1.68 3.90
CA ARG A 152 -8.06 -2.23 3.04
C ARG A 152 -7.74 -3.70 2.74
N GLN A 153 -8.72 -4.56 3.00
CA GLN A 153 -8.63 -5.96 2.63
C GLN A 153 -8.90 -6.10 1.12
N LYS A 154 -8.16 -6.99 0.48
CA LYS A 154 -8.34 -7.34 -0.93
C LYS A 154 -7.94 -8.81 -1.10
N SER A 155 -8.62 -9.51 -2.02
CA SER A 155 -8.09 -10.77 -2.53
C SER A 155 -6.85 -10.46 -3.35
N ASN A 156 -5.70 -10.98 -2.94
CA ASN A 156 -4.45 -10.71 -3.62
C ASN A 156 -4.35 -11.56 -4.89
N ALA A 157 -4.28 -10.92 -6.05
CA ALA A 157 -3.67 -11.51 -7.23
C ALA A 157 -2.18 -11.14 -7.24
N VAL A 158 -1.34 -11.98 -7.82
CA VAL A 158 0.11 -11.79 -7.70
C VAL A 158 0.64 -10.58 -8.48
N GLU A 159 -0.09 -10.17 -9.51
CA GLU A 159 0.19 -8.95 -10.30
C GLU A 159 -0.45 -7.70 -9.70
N ASP A 160 -1.13 -7.81 -8.55
CA ASP A 160 -1.75 -6.65 -7.93
C ASP A 160 -0.71 -5.64 -7.46
N PHE A 161 -0.94 -4.38 -7.82
CA PHE A 161 -0.14 -3.26 -7.34
C PHE A 161 -0.18 -3.12 -5.81
N TYR A 162 -1.35 -3.38 -5.20
CA TYR A 162 -1.53 -3.38 -3.75
C TYR A 162 -1.79 -4.80 -3.25
N LEU A 163 -0.94 -5.25 -2.32
CA LEU A 163 -1.02 -6.55 -1.66
C LEU A 163 -1.29 -6.36 -0.17
N TYR A 164 -2.34 -6.99 0.34
CA TYR A 164 -2.63 -7.04 1.78
C TYR A 164 -2.25 -8.39 2.36
N LEU A 165 -1.16 -8.43 3.12
CA LEU A 165 -0.63 -9.63 3.78
C LEU A 165 -0.87 -9.58 5.29
N GLY A 166 -2.06 -9.14 5.70
CA GLY A 166 -2.44 -9.10 7.12
C GLY A 166 -3.42 -10.21 7.52
N LEU A 167 -3.81 -10.20 8.79
CA LEU A 167 -4.66 -11.24 9.38
C LEU A 167 -6.15 -11.17 8.97
N ARG A 168 -6.63 -10.03 8.48
CA ARG A 168 -8.08 -9.84 8.27
C ARG A 168 -8.56 -10.44 6.95
N HIS A 169 -9.51 -11.36 7.02
CA HIS A 169 -10.12 -12.01 5.84
C HIS A 169 -11.43 -11.34 5.39
N ARG A 170 -12.24 -10.87 6.35
CA ARG A 170 -13.48 -10.11 6.13
C ARG A 170 -13.56 -8.93 7.09
N SER A 171 -14.53 -8.03 6.90
CA SER A 171 -14.72 -6.84 7.74
C SER A 171 -14.71 -7.18 9.25
N ASN A 172 -15.25 -8.33 9.64
CA ASN A 172 -15.42 -8.76 11.04
C ASN A 172 -14.68 -10.05 11.41
N ALA A 173 -13.76 -10.55 10.57
CA ALA A 173 -13.05 -11.80 10.84
C ALA A 173 -11.55 -11.66 10.53
N ALA A 174 -10.73 -12.09 11.49
CA ALA A 174 -9.28 -12.19 11.35
C ALA A 174 -8.82 -13.59 11.75
N SER A 175 -7.91 -14.18 10.99
CA SER A 175 -7.31 -15.47 11.32
C SER A 175 -5.85 -15.51 10.89
N THR A 176 -5.03 -16.19 11.69
CA THR A 176 -3.65 -16.53 11.34
C THR A 176 -3.59 -17.41 10.09
N GLN A 177 -4.59 -18.27 9.89
CA GLN A 177 -4.71 -19.07 8.68
C GLN A 177 -4.78 -18.21 7.41
N PHE A 178 -5.43 -17.04 7.46
CA PHE A 178 -5.54 -16.16 6.30
C PHE A 178 -4.19 -15.52 5.94
N PHE A 179 -3.41 -15.12 6.95
CA PHE A 179 -2.05 -14.65 6.74
C PHE A 179 -1.18 -15.70 6.05
N LEU A 180 -1.26 -16.96 6.49
CA LEU A 180 -0.56 -18.08 5.87
C LEU A 180 -1.02 -18.30 4.42
N ASN A 181 -2.33 -18.32 4.20
CA ASN A 181 -2.92 -18.54 2.86
C ASN A 181 -2.54 -17.44 1.85
N ASN A 182 -2.28 -16.21 2.30
CA ASN A 182 -1.85 -15.12 1.41
C ASN A 182 -0.33 -15.10 1.20
N THR A 183 0.45 -15.50 2.19
CA THR A 183 1.92 -15.36 2.16
C THR A 183 2.58 -16.58 1.51
N LEU A 184 2.09 -17.79 1.78
CA LEU A 184 2.68 -19.02 1.25
C LEU A 184 2.68 -19.09 -0.29
N PRO A 185 1.60 -18.75 -1.01
CA PRO A 185 1.62 -18.77 -2.47
C PRO A 185 2.68 -17.83 -3.06
N LEU A 186 2.89 -16.66 -2.46
CA LEU A 186 3.92 -15.70 -2.90
C LEU A 186 5.33 -16.27 -2.69
N LEU A 187 5.56 -16.90 -1.55
CA LEU A 187 6.83 -17.53 -1.22
C LEU A 187 7.14 -18.71 -2.16
N PHE A 188 6.16 -19.60 -2.39
CA PHE A 188 6.33 -20.73 -3.32
C PHE A 188 6.54 -20.26 -4.75
N ARG A 189 5.83 -19.20 -5.18
CA ARG A 189 6.05 -18.62 -6.51
C ARG A 189 7.47 -18.09 -6.64
N TYR A 190 7.95 -17.31 -5.67
CA TYR A 190 9.32 -16.80 -5.66
C TYR A 190 10.35 -17.93 -5.78
N ILE A 191 10.18 -19.04 -5.05
CA ILE A 191 11.08 -20.20 -5.14
C ILE A 191 11.02 -20.84 -6.52
N SER A 192 9.82 -20.97 -7.10
CA SER A 192 9.64 -21.56 -8.43
C SER A 192 10.25 -20.70 -9.54
N GLU A 193 10.11 -19.37 -9.47
CA GLU A 193 10.61 -18.41 -10.46
C GLU A 193 12.12 -18.17 -10.31
N SER A 194 12.61 -17.98 -9.09
CA SER A 194 14.03 -17.72 -8.81
C SER A 194 14.91 -18.98 -8.86
N ARG A 195 14.30 -20.18 -8.86
CA ARG A 195 14.96 -21.48 -8.65
C ARG A 195 15.85 -21.52 -7.40
N SER A 196 15.66 -20.61 -6.46
CA SER A 196 16.56 -20.39 -5.34
C SER A 196 15.99 -21.01 -4.07
N VAL A 197 16.19 -22.32 -3.93
CA VAL A 197 15.90 -23.05 -2.68
C VAL A 197 16.80 -22.52 -1.54
N SER A 198 17.98 -21.99 -1.88
CA SER A 198 18.90 -21.37 -0.91
C SER A 198 18.28 -20.16 -0.22
N PHE A 199 17.46 -19.36 -0.90
CA PHE A 199 16.75 -18.24 -0.28
C PHE A 199 15.82 -18.71 0.84
N LEU A 200 15.00 -19.74 0.59
CA LEU A 200 14.13 -20.30 1.61
C LEU A 200 14.93 -20.92 2.77
N LYS A 201 16.01 -21.65 2.47
CA LYS A 201 16.90 -22.18 3.51
C LYS A 201 17.46 -21.09 4.40
N ASN A 202 17.89 -19.96 3.81
CA ASN A 202 18.39 -18.82 4.58
C ASN A 202 17.31 -18.18 5.46
N ILE A 203 16.07 -18.09 4.97
CA ILE A 203 14.93 -17.63 5.78
C ILE A 203 14.66 -18.60 6.94
N LEU A 204 14.64 -19.91 6.69
CA LEU A 204 14.45 -20.92 7.74
C LEU A 204 15.54 -20.82 8.81
N VAL A 205 16.81 -20.71 8.40
CA VAL A 205 17.94 -20.48 9.32
C VAL A 205 17.76 -19.21 10.13
N PHE A 206 17.38 -18.10 9.48
CA PHE A 206 17.14 -16.83 10.16
C PHE A 206 16.01 -16.93 11.20
N MET A 207 14.96 -17.71 10.90
CA MET A 207 13.87 -17.99 11.83
C MET A 207 14.24 -19.02 12.91
N GLY A 208 15.46 -19.56 12.90
CA GLY A 208 15.90 -20.60 13.83
C GLY A 208 15.23 -21.96 13.59
N MET A 209 14.75 -22.21 12.37
CA MET A 209 14.10 -23.46 11.97
C MET A 209 15.04 -24.37 11.20
N ASP A 210 14.83 -25.68 11.32
CA ASP A 210 15.56 -26.67 10.55
C ASP A 210 15.30 -26.51 9.03
N GLN A 211 16.36 -26.65 8.23
CA GLN A 211 16.32 -26.47 6.77
C GLN A 211 15.61 -27.62 6.03
N ALA A 212 15.01 -28.56 6.75
CA ALA A 212 14.32 -29.71 6.20
C ALA A 212 12.83 -29.40 6.01
N LEU A 213 12.43 -29.11 4.77
CA LEU A 213 11.02 -29.18 4.38
C LEU A 213 10.67 -30.65 4.12
N ALA A 214 10.04 -31.31 5.09
CA ALA A 214 9.43 -32.61 4.87
C ALA A 214 8.02 -32.40 4.28
N PRO A 215 7.69 -32.92 3.08
CA PRO A 215 6.31 -32.94 2.63
C PRO A 215 5.50 -33.88 3.54
N CYS A 216 4.66 -33.30 4.40
CA CYS A 216 3.73 -34.06 5.23
C CYS A 216 2.45 -34.31 4.44
N TYR A 217 2.28 -35.52 3.91
CA TYR A 217 0.99 -35.96 3.37
C TYR A 217 0.09 -36.34 4.54
N PHE A 218 -0.98 -35.57 4.74
CA PHE A 218 -2.07 -35.97 5.62
C PHE A 218 -3.11 -36.68 4.75
N PRO A 219 -3.22 -38.02 4.81
CA PRO A 219 -4.32 -38.69 4.14
C PRO A 219 -5.65 -38.15 4.67
N PRO A 220 -6.69 -38.02 3.81
CA PRO A 220 -8.02 -37.70 4.30
C PRO A 220 -8.40 -38.74 5.35
N VAL A 221 -8.85 -38.26 6.51
CA VAL A 221 -9.38 -39.12 7.56
C VAL A 221 -10.67 -39.71 7.02
N ASP A 222 -10.61 -40.96 6.57
CA ASP A 222 -11.80 -41.76 6.33
C ASP A 222 -12.56 -41.82 7.67
N ILE A 223 -13.70 -41.14 7.71
CA ILE A 223 -14.69 -41.35 8.77
C ILE A 223 -15.20 -42.77 8.54
N LEU A 224 -14.52 -43.74 9.16
CA LEU A 224 -15.01 -45.08 9.36
C LEU A 224 -16.26 -44.96 10.24
N ASN A 225 -17.41 -44.78 9.59
CA ASN A 225 -18.69 -45.19 10.14
C ASN A 225 -18.64 -46.72 10.29
N ASN A 226 -18.13 -47.17 11.43
CA ASN A 226 -18.35 -48.51 11.94
C ASN A 226 -19.33 -48.43 13.12
N HIS A 227 -20.20 -49.45 13.17
CA HIS A 227 -21.31 -49.71 14.10
C HIS A 227 -22.63 -49.06 13.63
N SER A 228 -23.64 -49.80 13.16
CA SER A 228 -23.97 -51.24 13.30
C SER A 228 -24.93 -51.67 12.20
#